data_AF-A0A519T0U1-F1
#
_entry.id   AF-A0A519T0U1-F1
#
_cell.length_a   1.000
_cell.length_b   1.000
_cell.length_c   1.000
_cell.angle_alpha   90.00
_cell.angle_beta   90.00
_cell.angle_gamma   90.00
#
_symmetry.space_group_name_H-M   'P 1'
#
loop_
_entity.id
_entity.type
_entity.pdbx_description
1 polymer ?
#
loop_
_entity_poly.entity_id
_entity_poly.type
_entity_poly.pdbx_seq_one_letter_code
_entity_poly.pdbx_strand_id
1 'polypeptide(L)'
;MRFIADVIPNEEGIKRLMIHETESGTYLFGFDRVVDGGGVWDEWFETVADAKESALEDYQVSLEAWKQIADPCDDCQQDWIQPVR
;
A
#
# COMPACT_ATOMS: atom_id res chain seq x y z
N MET A 1 3.57 -9.27 5.92
CA MET A 1 3.23 -9.50 4.49
C MET A 1 3.04 -8.17 3.79
N ARG A 2 3.29 -8.10 2.47
CA ARG A 2 3.07 -6.89 1.67
C ARG A 2 2.34 -7.12 0.36
N PHE A 3 1.48 -6.18 0.00
CA PHE A 3 0.73 -6.17 -1.26
C PHE A 3 0.80 -4.81 -1.94
N ILE A 4 0.65 -4.80 -3.26
CA ILE A 4 0.62 -3.58 -4.06
C ILE A 4 -0.45 -3.65 -5.14
N ALA A 5 -1.10 -2.54 -5.43
CA ALA A 5 -2.09 -2.43 -6.48
C ALA A 5 -2.04 -1.05 -7.14
N ASP A 6 -2.20 -1.02 -8.46
CA ASP A 6 -2.35 0.22 -9.20
C ASP A 6 -3.78 0.74 -9.05
N VAL A 7 -3.92 2.05 -8.86
CA VAL A 7 -5.20 2.74 -8.74
C VAL A 7 -5.59 3.27 -10.12
N ILE A 8 -6.86 3.07 -10.49
CA ILE A 8 -7.40 3.69 -11.70
C ILE A 8 -7.38 5.21 -11.50
N PRO A 9 -6.98 6.03 -12.49
CA PRO A 9 -6.88 7.47 -12.31
C PRO A 9 -8.10 8.09 -11.61
N ASN A 10 -7.85 8.73 -10.46
CA ASN A 10 -8.87 9.40 -9.65
C ASN A 10 -8.58 10.90 -9.53
N GLU A 11 -9.52 11.67 -8.98
CA GLU A 11 -9.36 13.13 -8.77
C GLU A 11 -8.36 13.47 -7.67
N GLU A 12 -8.04 12.51 -6.80
CA GLU A 12 -7.10 12.67 -5.68
C GLU A 12 -5.63 12.57 -6.09
N GLY A 13 -5.36 12.14 -7.33
CA GLY A 13 -4.00 12.02 -7.86
C GLY A 13 -3.22 10.82 -7.31
N ILE A 14 -3.88 9.93 -6.56
CA ILE A 14 -3.30 8.67 -6.10
C ILE A 14 -3.26 7.69 -7.27
N LYS A 15 -2.10 7.06 -7.45
CA LYS A 15 -1.81 6.16 -8.58
C LYS A 15 -1.56 4.73 -8.16
N ARG A 16 -1.28 4.52 -6.88
CA ARG A 16 -0.93 3.21 -6.33
C ARG A 16 -1.18 3.17 -4.84
N LEU A 17 -1.50 1.98 -4.36
CA LEU A 17 -1.60 1.65 -2.94
C LEU A 17 -0.66 0.50 -2.60
N MET A 18 -0.14 0.50 -1.38
CA MET A 18 0.60 -0.62 -0.81
C MET A 18 0.04 -0.97 0.56
N ILE A 19 -0.18 -2.25 0.81
CA ILE A 19 -0.50 -2.76 2.13
C ILE A 19 0.75 -3.36 2.74
N HIS A 20 1.03 -3.04 4.00
CA HIS A 20 2.01 -3.73 4.82
C HIS A 20 1.40 -4.20 6.15
N GLU A 21 1.29 -5.52 6.29
CA GLU A 21 0.94 -6.17 7.55
C GLU A 21 2.18 -6.34 8.43
N THR A 22 2.07 -5.86 9.66
CA THR A 22 3.07 -5.89 10.73
C THR A 22 2.51 -6.63 11.95
N GLU A 23 3.34 -6.85 12.97
CA GLU A 23 2.87 -7.41 14.25
C GLU A 23 1.87 -6.52 15.00
N SER A 24 1.85 -5.22 14.70
CA SER A 24 1.02 -4.21 15.36
C SER A 24 -0.21 -3.80 14.55
N GLY A 25 -0.54 -4.54 13.49
CA GLY A 25 -1.63 -4.22 12.57
C GLY A 25 -1.14 -3.97 11.14
N THR A 26 -2.00 -3.38 10.33
CA THR A 26 -1.81 -3.25 8.89
C THR A 26 -1.79 -1.79 8.47
N TYR A 27 -0.77 -1.39 7.72
CA TYR A 27 -0.68 -0.06 7.12
C TYR A 27 -1.09 -0.10 5.65
N LEU A 28 -1.87 0.89 5.22
CA LEU A 28 -2.15 1.21 3.82
C LEU A 28 -1.41 2.50 3.47
N PHE A 29 -0.54 2.44 2.47
CA PHE A 29 0.22 3.57 1.96
C PHE A 29 -0.32 4.02 0.63
N GLY A 30 -0.49 5.34 0.45
CA GLY A 30 -0.85 5.95 -0.82
C GLY A 30 0.34 6.59 -1.54
N PHE A 31 0.34 6.49 -2.87
CA PHE A 31 1.41 7.03 -3.72
C PHE A 31 0.84 7.88 -4.86
N ASP A 32 1.42 9.07 -5.06
CA ASP A 32 1.13 9.98 -6.19
C ASP A 32 1.84 9.57 -7.51
N ARG A 33 2.53 8.44 -7.49
CA ARG A 33 3.43 7.95 -8.55
C ARG A 33 3.40 6.43 -8.66
N VAL A 34 3.71 5.94 -9.86
CA VAL A 34 3.87 4.50 -10.15
C VAL A 34 5.34 4.06 -10.09
N VAL A 35 6.27 5.00 -9.97
CA VAL A 35 7.69 4.72 -9.76
C VAL A 35 7.91 4.52 -8.27
N ASP A 36 8.80 3.60 -7.89
CA ASP A 36 9.14 3.38 -6.49
C ASP A 36 9.65 4.66 -5.80
N GLY A 37 9.28 4.83 -4.54
CA GLY A 37 9.51 6.03 -3.74
C GLY A 37 8.62 6.05 -2.51
N GLY A 38 8.85 7.03 -1.64
CA GLY A 38 8.08 7.14 -0.39
C GLY A 38 6.60 7.45 -0.62
N GLY A 39 5.78 7.00 0.33
CA GLY A 39 4.35 7.27 0.37
C GLY A 39 4.06 8.75 0.60
N VAL A 40 2.92 9.21 0.10
CA VAL A 40 2.42 10.57 0.39
C VAL A 40 1.58 10.62 1.66
N TRP A 41 1.01 9.48 2.05
CA TRP A 41 0.26 9.30 3.29
C TRP A 41 0.25 7.81 3.67
N ASP A 42 -0.06 7.55 4.93
CA ASP A 42 -0.33 6.23 5.49
C ASP A 42 -1.60 6.24 6.34
N GLU A 43 -2.27 5.10 6.39
CA GLU A 43 -3.43 4.85 7.25
C GLU A 43 -3.30 3.47 7.90
N TRP A 44 -3.78 3.34 9.14
CA TRP A 44 -3.67 2.11 9.94
C TRP A 44 -5.00 1.38 10.06
N PHE A 45 -4.94 0.06 9.96
CA PHE A 45 -6.06 -0.87 10.04
C PHE A 45 -5.70 -2.06 10.93
N GLU A 46 -6.71 -2.73 11.49
CA GLU A 46 -6.51 -3.94 12.28
C GLU A 46 -6.01 -5.10 11.41
N THR A 47 -6.60 -5.29 10.22
CA THR A 47 -6.30 -6.42 9.34
C THR A 47 -6.05 -6.02 7.88
N VAL A 48 -5.40 -6.91 7.13
CA VAL A 48 -5.27 -6.82 5.67
C VAL A 48 -6.63 -6.81 4.97
N ALA A 49 -7.64 -7.47 5.53
CA ALA A 49 -8.98 -7.47 4.96
C ALA A 49 -9.61 -6.07 5.03
N ASP A 50 -9.51 -5.42 6.19
CA ASP A 50 -10.05 -4.06 6.41
C ASP A 50 -9.36 -3.04 5.50
N ALA A 51 -8.02 -3.12 5.38
CA ALA A 51 -7.25 -2.26 4.48
C ALA A 51 -7.65 -2.44 3.00
N LYS A 52 -7.96 -3.68 2.59
CA LYS A 52 -8.44 -3.97 1.23
C LYS A 52 -9.87 -3.49 1.00
N GLU A 53 -10.72 -3.55 2.02
CA GLU A 53 -12.10 -3.04 1.96
C GLU A 53 -12.11 -1.52 1.80
N SER A 54 -11.35 -0.78 2.63
CA SER A 54 -11.19 0.67 2.45
C SER A 54 -10.64 1.03 1.07
N ALA A 55 -9.60 0.33 0.60
CA ALA A 55 -9.06 0.56 -0.74
C ALA A 55 -10.06 0.28 -1.88
N LEU A 56 -11.00 -0.66 -1.69
CA LEU A 56 -12.08 -0.92 -2.64
C LEU A 56 -13.11 0.22 -2.62
N GLU A 57 -13.49 0.69 -1.44
CA GLU A 57 -14.50 1.75 -1.27
C GLU A 57 -14.00 3.10 -1.78
N ASP A 58 -12.79 3.50 -1.40
CA ASP A 58 -12.26 4.84 -1.66
C ASP A 58 -11.54 4.94 -3.03
N TYR A 59 -10.86 3.87 -3.44
CA TYR A 59 -9.99 3.86 -4.63
C TYR A 59 -10.40 2.87 -5.71
N GLN A 60 -11.51 2.14 -5.52
CA GLN A 60 -12.03 1.14 -6.46
C GLN A 60 -11.00 0.03 -6.80
N VAL A 61 -10.05 -0.22 -5.90
CA VAL A 61 -9.06 -1.28 -6.07
C VAL A 61 -9.71 -2.63 -5.76
N SER A 62 -9.87 -3.48 -6.77
CA SER A 62 -10.46 -4.80 -6.58
C SER A 62 -9.59 -5.71 -5.72
N LEU A 63 -10.23 -6.65 -5.00
CA LEU A 63 -9.53 -7.64 -4.18
C LEU A 63 -8.53 -8.52 -4.98
N GLU A 64 -8.76 -8.67 -6.28
CA GLU A 64 -7.93 -9.45 -7.21
C GLU A 64 -6.79 -8.63 -7.83
N ALA A 65 -6.82 -7.29 -7.74
CA ALA A 65 -5.78 -6.42 -8.29
C ALA A 65 -4.47 -6.44 -7.49
N TRP A 66 -4.55 -6.89 -6.22
CA TRP A 66 -3.42 -6.92 -5.30
C TRP A 66 -2.39 -7.98 -5.68
N LYS A 67 -1.15 -7.54 -5.84
CA LYS A 67 0.02 -8.40 -6.07
C LYS A 67 0.87 -8.42 -4.81
N GLN A 68 1.23 -9.61 -4.35
CA GLN A 68 2.15 -9.75 -3.23
C GLN A 68 3.56 -9.29 -3.64
N ILE A 69 4.22 -8.55 -2.76
CA ILE A 69 5.61 -8.11 -2.92
C ILE A 69 6.45 -8.59 -1.73
N ALA A 70 7.78 -8.55 -1.87
CA ALA A 70 8.68 -8.94 -0.81
C ALA A 70 8.56 -8.00 0.41
N ASP A 71 8.68 -8.57 1.60
CA ASP A 71 8.85 -7.79 2.82
C ASP A 71 10.14 -6.95 2.73
N PRO A 72 10.18 -5.76 3.36
CA PRO A 72 11.36 -4.91 3.32
C PRO A 72 12.48 -5.58 4.14
N CYS A 73 13.74 -5.24 3.87
CA CYS A 73 14.82 -5.71 4.72
C CYS A 73 14.71 -5.09 6.12
N ASP A 74 15.31 -5.74 7.10
CA ASP A 74 15.43 -5.18 8.45
C ASP A 74 16.02 -3.76 8.40
N ASP A 75 15.45 -2.87 9.21
CA ASP A 75 15.78 -1.44 9.30
C ASP A 75 15.60 -0.63 8.00
N CYS A 76 14.83 -1.13 7.01
CA CYS A 76 14.44 -0.35 5.84
C CYS A 76 13.16 0.46 6.03
N GLN A 77 13.03 1.52 5.22
CA GLN A 77 11.79 2.27 5.03
C GLN A 77 10.66 1.32 4.58
N GLN A 78 9.52 1.41 5.25
CA GLN A 78 8.40 0.47 5.10
C GLN A 78 7.50 0.81 3.90
N ASP A 79 7.51 2.09 3.51
CA ASP A 79 6.73 2.67 2.42
C ASP A 79 7.45 2.59 1.05
N TRP A 80 8.65 2.01 0.98
CA TRP A 80 9.38 1.79 -0.28
C TRP A 80 9.34 0.34 -0.74
N ILE A 81 9.14 0.09 -2.04
CA ILE A 81 9.13 -1.26 -2.60
C ILE A 81 10.56 -1.83 -2.56
N GLN A 82 11.55 -1.08 -3.03
CA GLN A 82 12.96 -1.42 -2.90
C GLN A 82 13.49 -1.02 -1.53
N PRO A 83 14.41 -1.80 -0.95
CA PRO A 83 14.99 -1.49 0.35
C PRO A 83 15.78 -0.18 0.29
N VAL A 84 15.36 0.80 1.11
CA VAL A 84 16.05 2.07 1.33
C VAL A 84 16.30 2.24 2.82
N ARG A 85 17.47 2.76 3.18
CA ARG A 85 17.93 3.03 4.55
C ARG A 85 18.19 4.51 4.72
#